data_AF-A0AAP0ETP2-F1
#
_entry.id   AF-A0AAP0ETP2-F1
#
_cell.length_a   1.000
_cell.length_b   1.000
_cell.length_c   1.000
_cell.angle_alpha   90.00
_cell.angle_beta   90.00
_cell.angle_gamma   90.00
#
_symmetry.space_group_name_H-M   'P 1'
#
loop_
_entity.id
_entity.type
_entity.pdbx_description
1 polymer ?
#
loop_
_entity_poly.entity_id
_entity_poly.type
_entity_poly.pdbx_seq_one_letter_code
_entity_poly.pdbx_strand_id
1 'polypeptide(L)'
;MASSTTALVITIATIAAFHFSSPSHAADFCIADLKGAQGPAGYSCKNPANVTVNDFVFAGLGVAGNTSNTINAAVTPAFSTQFPGLNGLGLSLARVDIAPGGVIPFHIHPAASEVFHVLQGKVISGLVDASNKVYLTTLKKGDIMVFPRGLLHFQVNSGKSTAIIIASFSGAEPGLQLIDYALFANELPSELLEKSTFLDHVQVKKLKGVFGGSG
;
A
#
# COMPACT_ATOMS: atom_id res chain seq x y z
N MET A 1 -19.25 64.23 34.99
CA MET A 1 -17.85 64.45 34.56
C MET A 1 -17.08 63.17 34.78
N ALA A 2 -16.53 62.57 33.71
CA ALA A 2 -15.53 61.48 33.68
C ALA A 2 -15.91 60.15 34.41
N SER A 3 -15.49 58.95 34.02
CA SER A 3 -14.51 58.48 33.04
C SER A 3 -14.92 57.08 32.59
N SER A 4 -14.68 56.81 31.31
CA SER A 4 -14.66 55.46 30.73
C SER A 4 -13.59 54.60 31.42
N THR A 5 -13.89 53.31 31.63
CA THR A 5 -12.85 52.28 31.71
C THR A 5 -13.36 51.05 30.96
N THR A 6 -13.00 51.00 29.69
CA THR A 6 -13.11 49.84 28.82
C THR A 6 -12.16 48.76 29.36
N ALA A 7 -12.70 47.72 29.99
CA ALA A 7 -11.92 46.55 30.34
C ALA A 7 -11.66 45.72 29.08
N LEU A 8 -10.52 45.96 28.44
CA LEU A 8 -9.97 45.09 27.40
C LEU A 8 -9.56 43.77 28.06
N VAL A 9 -10.43 42.77 28.01
CA VAL A 9 -10.08 41.39 28.37
C VAL A 9 -9.18 40.87 27.24
N ILE A 10 -7.87 40.91 27.47
CA ILE A 10 -6.87 40.28 26.61
C ILE A 10 -7.05 38.77 26.75
N THR A 11 -7.77 38.15 25.82
CA THR A 11 -7.79 36.70 25.67
C THR A 11 -6.39 36.27 25.20
N ILE A 12 -5.54 35.86 26.14
CA ILE A 12 -4.26 35.21 25.82
C ILE A 12 -4.61 33.88 25.14
N ALA A 13 -4.57 33.87 23.81
CA ALA A 13 -4.59 32.64 23.04
C ALA A 13 -3.30 31.89 23.35
N THR A 14 -3.39 30.89 24.24
CA THR A 14 -2.32 29.91 24.43
C THR A 14 -2.17 29.14 23.13
N ILE A 15 -1.27 29.61 22.27
CA ILE A 15 -0.72 28.81 21.17
C ILE A 15 0.00 27.65 21.85
N ALA A 16 -0.69 26.52 22.00
CA ALA A 16 -0.05 25.25 22.26
C ALA A 16 0.79 24.95 21.01
N ALA A 17 2.04 25.41 21.03
CA ALA A 17 3.04 25.00 20.07
C ALA A 17 3.16 23.48 20.23
N PHE A 18 2.52 22.74 19.32
CA PHE A 18 2.77 21.31 19.14
C PHE A 18 4.24 21.17 18.79
N HIS A 19 5.07 21.01 19.83
CA HIS A 19 6.43 20.55 19.67
C HIS A 19 6.27 19.10 19.25
N PHE A 20 6.33 18.84 17.95
CA PHE A 20 6.73 17.52 17.47
C PHE A 20 8.17 17.33 17.93
N SER A 21 8.34 16.93 19.19
CA SER A 21 9.59 16.38 19.67
C SER A 21 9.76 15.04 18.98
N SER A 22 10.21 15.06 17.73
CA SER A 22 10.87 13.91 17.15
C SER A 22 12.00 13.57 18.12
N PRO A 23 12.04 12.36 18.71
CA PRO A 23 13.16 12.00 19.57
C PRO A 23 14.44 12.24 18.78
N SER A 24 15.28 13.15 19.27
CA SER A 24 16.46 13.70 18.59
C SER A 24 17.65 12.74 18.55
N HIS A 25 17.42 11.45 18.82
CA HIS A 25 18.39 10.44 18.48
C HIS A 25 18.10 10.01 17.04
N ALA A 26 18.88 10.55 16.10
CA ALA A 26 18.98 9.93 14.77
C ALA A 26 19.59 8.53 14.98
N ALA A 27 18.75 7.54 15.25
CA ALA A 27 19.15 6.16 15.16
C ALA A 27 19.32 5.87 13.67
N ASP A 28 20.52 5.43 13.26
CA ASP A 28 20.82 5.10 11.86
C ASP A 28 19.84 4.04 11.31
N PHE A 29 19.35 3.15 12.18
CA PHE A 29 18.39 2.10 11.85
C PHE A 29 17.58 1.67 13.09
N CYS A 30 16.44 1.03 12.85
CA CYS A 30 15.61 0.37 13.85
C CYS A 30 15.13 -0.98 13.29
N ILE A 31 15.96 -2.03 13.38
CA ILE A 31 15.55 -3.37 12.92
C ILE A 31 14.28 -3.78 13.67
N ALA A 32 13.20 -4.12 12.97
CA ALA A 32 11.94 -4.50 13.62
C ALA A 32 12.12 -5.70 14.56
N ASP A 33 11.61 -5.57 15.78
CA ASP A 33 11.33 -6.70 16.66
C ASP A 33 9.96 -7.29 16.32
N LEU A 34 9.97 -8.30 15.45
CA LEU A 34 8.76 -8.99 15.01
C LEU A 34 8.06 -9.80 16.11
N LYS A 35 8.67 -9.96 17.29
CA LYS A 35 8.02 -10.61 18.46
C LYS A 35 7.19 -9.61 19.28
N GLY A 36 7.46 -8.32 19.11
CA GLY A 36 6.73 -7.24 19.77
C GLY A 36 5.40 -6.93 19.10
N ALA A 37 4.59 -6.09 19.75
CA ALA A 37 3.36 -5.59 19.14
C ALA A 37 3.70 -4.59 18.02
N GLN A 38 3.00 -4.70 16.90
CA GLN A 38 3.03 -3.70 15.83
C GLN A 38 2.03 -2.60 16.14
N GLY A 39 2.48 -1.34 16.10
CA GLY A 39 1.63 -0.16 16.27
C GLY A 39 1.48 0.63 14.97
N PRO A 40 0.70 1.74 14.98
CA PRO A 40 0.55 2.62 13.82
C PRO A 40 1.87 3.25 13.34
N ALA A 41 2.89 3.29 14.21
CA ALA A 41 4.23 3.77 13.90
C ALA A 41 5.19 2.67 13.37
N GLY A 42 4.72 1.42 13.25
CA GLY A 42 5.54 0.26 12.91
C GLY A 42 5.90 -0.59 14.12
N TYR A 43 7.06 -1.24 14.07
CA TYR A 43 7.55 -2.14 15.12
C TYR A 43 8.50 -1.42 16.09
N SER A 44 8.57 -1.91 17.33
CA SER A 44 9.69 -1.62 18.22
C SER A 44 11.03 -2.13 17.64
N CYS A 45 12.15 -1.57 18.10
CA CYS A 45 13.47 -1.97 17.60
C CYS A 45 14.03 -3.19 18.36
N LYS A 46 14.68 -4.08 17.62
CA LYS A 46 15.57 -5.12 18.15
C LYS A 46 16.71 -4.47 18.96
N ASN A 47 17.18 -5.17 20.00
CA ASN A 47 18.37 -4.74 20.75
C ASN A 47 19.58 -4.61 19.80
N PRO A 48 20.26 -3.45 19.73
CA PRO A 48 21.43 -3.24 18.86
C PRO A 48 22.54 -4.29 19.03
N ALA A 49 22.72 -4.84 20.24
CA ALA A 49 23.72 -5.89 20.50
C ALA A 49 23.46 -7.19 19.72
N ASN A 50 22.23 -7.41 19.25
CA ASN A 50 21.83 -8.59 18.49
C ASN A 50 21.73 -8.33 16.98
N VAL A 51 22.04 -7.11 16.53
CA VAL A 51 21.98 -6.73 15.11
C VAL A 51 23.21 -7.27 14.38
N THR A 52 22.98 -7.81 13.19
CA THR A 52 24.03 -8.38 12.32
C THR A 52 23.82 -7.93 10.87
N VAL A 53 24.81 -8.15 10.01
CA VAL A 53 24.70 -7.87 8.57
C VAL A 53 23.48 -8.54 7.91
N ASN A 54 23.05 -9.69 8.43
CA ASN A 54 21.89 -10.41 7.89
C ASN A 54 20.57 -9.65 8.11
N ASP A 55 20.50 -8.73 9.08
CA ASP A 55 19.32 -7.89 9.29
C ASP A 55 19.17 -6.80 8.20
N PHE A 56 20.21 -6.59 7.37
CA PHE A 56 20.26 -5.60 6.28
C PHE A 56 20.23 -6.22 4.88
N VAL A 57 20.10 -7.55 4.78
CA VAL A 57 20.10 -8.26 3.49
C VAL A 57 18.84 -9.09 3.37
N PHE A 58 18.11 -8.89 2.27
CA PHE A 58 16.94 -9.70 1.93
C PHE A 58 17.11 -10.35 0.56
N ALA A 59 17.25 -11.68 0.54
CA ALA A 59 17.40 -12.46 -0.69
C ALA A 59 16.07 -12.92 -1.30
N GLY A 60 14.94 -12.72 -0.61
CA GLY A 60 13.64 -13.31 -0.97
C GLY A 60 13.13 -12.90 -2.35
N LEU A 61 13.52 -11.72 -2.87
CA LEU A 61 13.11 -11.24 -4.20
C LEU A 61 13.82 -11.97 -5.35
N GLY A 62 14.84 -12.78 -5.07
CA GLY A 62 15.55 -13.58 -6.08
C GLY A 62 14.74 -14.77 -6.61
N VAL A 63 13.64 -15.13 -5.96
CA VAL A 63 12.81 -16.29 -6.29
C VAL A 63 11.53 -15.85 -6.97
N ALA A 64 11.13 -16.53 -8.05
CA ALA A 64 9.87 -16.27 -8.72
C ALA A 64 8.68 -16.75 -7.87
N GLY A 65 7.62 -15.94 -7.80
CA GLY A 65 6.39 -16.31 -7.13
C GLY A 65 5.57 -17.36 -7.91
N ASN A 66 4.72 -18.10 -7.21
CA ASN A 66 3.84 -19.10 -7.83
C ASN A 66 2.62 -18.42 -8.49
N THR A 67 2.61 -18.37 -9.82
CA THR A 67 1.52 -17.78 -10.61
C THR A 67 0.40 -18.77 -10.96
N SER A 68 0.43 -20.01 -10.46
CA SER A 68 -0.63 -21.00 -10.71
C SER A 68 -1.81 -20.78 -9.75
N ASN A 69 -2.55 -19.69 -9.95
CA ASN A 69 -3.67 -19.26 -9.12
C ASN A 69 -4.72 -18.50 -9.96
N THR A 70 -5.81 -18.07 -9.35
CA THR A 70 -6.97 -17.45 -10.03
C THR A 70 -6.65 -16.15 -10.78
N ILE A 71 -5.63 -15.40 -10.33
CA ILE A 71 -5.23 -14.13 -10.97
C ILE A 71 -4.01 -14.30 -11.89
N ASN A 72 -3.44 -15.50 -11.95
CA ASN A 72 -2.23 -15.82 -12.72
C ASN A 72 -1.03 -14.90 -12.39
N ALA A 73 -0.91 -14.48 -11.13
CA ALA A 73 0.11 -13.54 -10.68
C ALA A 73 0.54 -13.83 -9.24
N ALA A 74 1.73 -13.37 -8.86
CA ALA A 74 2.25 -13.50 -7.51
C ALA A 74 2.96 -12.22 -7.09
N VAL A 75 2.74 -11.80 -5.84
CA VAL A 75 3.43 -10.67 -5.20
C VAL A 75 4.27 -11.24 -4.05
N THR A 76 5.57 -11.03 -4.10
CA THR A 76 6.52 -11.42 -3.04
C THR A 76 6.98 -10.15 -2.32
N PRO A 77 6.45 -9.86 -1.12
CA PRO A 77 6.77 -8.65 -0.39
C PRO A 77 8.14 -8.71 0.26
N ALA A 78 8.82 -7.56 0.28
CA ALA A 78 9.94 -7.22 1.14
C ALA A 78 9.53 -5.97 1.93
N PHE A 79 8.53 -6.13 2.79
CA PHE A 79 8.06 -5.10 3.73
C PHE A 79 8.73 -5.29 5.08
N SER A 80 8.54 -4.39 6.06
CA SER A 80 9.17 -4.53 7.38
C SER A 80 8.85 -5.85 8.08
N THR A 81 7.71 -6.46 7.76
CA THR A 81 7.30 -7.79 8.25
C THR A 81 8.19 -8.92 7.71
N GLN A 82 8.62 -8.86 6.45
CA GLN A 82 9.50 -9.88 5.83
C GLN A 82 10.98 -9.49 5.88
N PHE A 83 11.26 -8.18 5.86
CA PHE A 83 12.58 -7.59 5.89
C PHE A 83 12.65 -6.52 7.00
N PRO A 84 12.90 -6.94 8.25
CA PRO A 84 12.92 -6.08 9.44
C PRO A 84 13.81 -4.84 9.36
N GLY A 85 14.86 -4.88 8.53
CA GLY A 85 15.77 -3.75 8.31
C GLY A 85 15.10 -2.52 7.70
N LEU A 86 13.92 -2.66 7.10
CA LEU A 86 13.17 -1.54 6.54
C LEU A 86 12.38 -0.72 7.56
N ASN A 87 12.23 -1.22 8.78
CA ASN A 87 11.42 -0.57 9.80
C ASN A 87 11.94 0.83 10.14
N GLY A 88 11.05 1.81 10.08
CA GLY A 88 11.38 3.23 10.28
C GLY A 88 12.08 3.93 9.11
N LEU A 89 12.49 3.23 8.05
CA LEU A 89 13.24 3.83 6.93
C LEU A 89 12.34 4.45 5.84
N GLY A 90 11.03 4.25 5.91
CA GLY A 90 10.08 4.86 4.97
C GLY A 90 10.16 4.29 3.54
N LEU A 91 10.70 3.08 3.37
CA LEU A 91 10.79 2.41 2.07
C LEU A 91 10.54 0.91 2.18
N SER A 92 10.02 0.32 1.11
CA SER A 92 9.93 -1.13 0.96
C SER A 92 9.85 -1.53 -0.50
N LEU A 93 9.91 -2.84 -0.77
CA LEU A 93 9.85 -3.37 -2.13
C LEU A 93 8.91 -4.58 -2.20
N ALA A 94 8.49 -4.92 -3.41
CA ALA A 94 7.93 -6.23 -3.72
C ALA A 94 8.39 -6.67 -5.11
N ARG A 95 8.57 -7.98 -5.28
CA ARG A 95 8.66 -8.59 -6.60
C ARG A 95 7.27 -8.98 -7.06
N VAL A 96 6.96 -8.70 -8.32
CA VAL A 96 5.70 -9.11 -8.95
C VAL A 96 6.02 -9.96 -10.16
N ASP A 97 5.49 -11.18 -10.17
CA ASP A 97 5.52 -12.09 -11.32
C ASP A 97 4.09 -12.20 -11.86
N ILE A 98 3.89 -11.86 -13.13
CA ILE A 98 2.56 -11.93 -13.77
C ILE A 98 2.68 -12.86 -14.98
N ALA A 99 2.04 -14.03 -14.95
CA ALA A 99 2.02 -14.95 -16.08
C ALA A 99 1.27 -14.35 -17.29
N PRO A 100 1.38 -14.90 -18.51
CA PRO A 100 0.65 -14.37 -19.68
C PRO A 100 -0.85 -14.24 -19.41
N GLY A 101 -1.41 -13.05 -19.65
CA GLY A 101 -2.82 -12.75 -19.36
C GLY A 101 -3.18 -12.60 -17.87
N GLY A 102 -2.22 -12.75 -16.96
CA GLY A 102 -2.42 -12.54 -15.53
C GLY A 102 -2.63 -11.07 -15.16
N VAL A 103 -3.17 -10.87 -13.97
CA VAL A 103 -3.66 -9.58 -13.50
C VAL A 103 -3.23 -9.33 -12.05
N ILE A 104 -2.83 -8.10 -11.77
CA ILE A 104 -2.94 -7.52 -10.44
C ILE A 104 -4.21 -6.66 -10.46
N PRO A 105 -5.29 -7.10 -9.82
CA PRO A 105 -6.59 -6.44 -9.91
C PRO A 105 -6.55 -5.00 -9.39
N PHE A 106 -7.62 -4.25 -9.61
CA PHE A 106 -7.72 -2.90 -9.10
C PHE A 106 -7.51 -2.85 -7.58
N HIS A 107 -6.53 -2.04 -7.16
CA HIS A 107 -6.15 -1.91 -5.76
C HIS A 107 -5.62 -0.52 -5.43
N ILE A 108 -5.47 -0.26 -4.12
CA ILE A 108 -4.78 0.90 -3.57
C ILE A 108 -3.74 0.49 -2.55
N HIS A 109 -2.76 1.38 -2.36
CA HIS A 109 -1.83 1.37 -1.24
C HIS A 109 -2.16 2.56 -0.31
N PRO A 110 -2.78 2.33 0.87
CA PRO A 110 -3.21 3.43 1.74
C PRO A 110 -2.04 4.19 2.37
N ALA A 111 -0.89 3.54 2.58
CA ALA A 111 0.22 4.10 3.35
C ALA A 111 1.44 4.52 2.50
N ALA A 112 1.47 4.25 1.19
CA ALA A 112 2.63 4.56 0.34
C ALA A 112 2.25 4.88 -1.11
N SER A 113 3.07 5.71 -1.75
CA SER A 113 3.12 5.76 -3.22
C SER A 113 4.02 4.62 -3.72
N GLU A 114 3.84 4.22 -4.96
CA GLU A 114 4.57 3.13 -5.59
C GLU A 114 5.29 3.59 -6.87
N VAL A 115 6.47 3.02 -7.13
CA VAL A 115 7.14 3.04 -8.43
C VAL A 115 7.26 1.60 -8.93
N PHE A 116 6.70 1.33 -10.11
CA PHE A 116 6.61 0.00 -10.70
C PHE A 116 7.57 -0.10 -11.88
N HIS A 117 8.68 -0.82 -11.69
CA HIS A 117 9.76 -0.96 -12.68
C HIS A 117 9.76 -2.33 -13.33
N VAL A 118 9.49 -2.36 -14.64
CA VAL A 118 9.40 -3.61 -15.41
C VAL A 118 10.79 -4.12 -15.77
N LEU A 119 11.17 -5.27 -15.21
CA LEU A 119 12.44 -5.93 -15.52
C LEU A 119 12.35 -6.85 -16.75
N GLN A 120 11.17 -7.42 -17.00
CA GLN A 120 10.89 -8.32 -18.12
C GLN A 120 9.41 -8.25 -18.53
N GLY A 121 9.13 -8.46 -19.83
CA GLY A 121 7.78 -8.61 -20.35
C GLY A 121 7.15 -7.31 -20.82
N LYS A 122 5.81 -7.32 -20.93
CA LYS A 122 4.97 -6.17 -21.32
C LYS A 122 3.73 -6.14 -20.43
N VAL A 123 3.48 -5.00 -19.80
CA VAL A 123 2.40 -4.86 -18.82
C VAL A 123 1.54 -3.67 -19.22
N ILE A 124 0.26 -3.92 -19.51
CA ILE A 124 -0.72 -2.84 -19.52
C ILE A 124 -0.87 -2.38 -18.09
N SER A 125 -0.67 -1.09 -17.84
CA SER A 125 -0.80 -0.51 -16.53
C SER A 125 -1.61 0.75 -16.60
N GLY A 126 -2.51 0.91 -15.63
CA GLY A 126 -3.36 2.08 -15.55
C GLY A 126 -3.63 2.54 -14.14
N LEU A 127 -3.87 3.84 -14.00
CA LEU A 127 -4.32 4.48 -12.76
C LEU A 127 -5.54 5.36 -13.04
N VAL A 128 -6.36 5.54 -12.01
CA VAL A 128 -7.52 6.43 -12.01
C VAL A 128 -7.27 7.53 -10.98
N ASP A 129 -7.29 8.80 -11.42
CA ASP A 129 -7.11 9.93 -10.52
C ASP A 129 -8.42 10.31 -9.79
N ALA A 130 -8.33 11.23 -8.83
CA ALA A 130 -9.47 11.68 -8.03
C ALA A 130 -10.59 12.37 -8.85
N SER A 131 -10.32 12.75 -10.11
CA SER A 131 -11.34 13.26 -11.05
C SER A 131 -11.97 12.15 -11.91
N ASN A 132 -11.67 10.88 -11.61
CA ASN A 132 -12.02 9.69 -12.38
C ASN A 132 -11.38 9.64 -13.78
N LYS A 133 -10.31 10.39 -14.02
CA LYS A 133 -9.59 10.31 -15.29
C LYS A 133 -8.66 9.10 -15.27
N VAL A 134 -8.75 8.32 -16.34
CA VAL A 134 -7.91 7.12 -16.55
C VAL A 134 -6.64 7.50 -17.30
N TYR A 135 -5.50 7.07 -16.78
CA TYR A 135 -4.21 7.11 -17.46
C TYR A 135 -3.79 5.67 -17.72
N LEU A 136 -3.59 5.31 -18.98
CA LEU A 136 -3.36 3.93 -19.40
C LEU A 136 -2.20 3.88 -20.39
N THR A 137 -1.27 2.94 -20.18
CA THR A 137 -0.16 2.69 -21.10
C THR A 137 0.25 1.23 -21.08
N THR A 138 1.13 0.83 -22.00
CA THR A 138 1.82 -0.47 -21.96
C THR A 138 3.29 -0.25 -21.66
N LEU A 139 3.69 -0.63 -20.45
CA LEU A 139 5.08 -0.63 -20.00
C LEU A 139 5.82 -1.83 -20.58
N LYS A 140 7.09 -1.62 -20.94
CA LYS A 140 8.01 -2.64 -21.44
C LYS A 140 9.23 -2.70 -20.51
N LYS A 141 10.12 -3.67 -20.73
CA LYS A 141 11.38 -3.77 -19.99
C LYS A 141 12.12 -2.43 -19.94
N GLY A 142 12.46 -1.99 -18.73
CA GLY A 142 13.15 -0.73 -18.42
C GLY A 142 12.22 0.45 -18.14
N ASP A 143 10.94 0.36 -18.48
CA ASP A 143 9.97 1.41 -18.20
C ASP A 143 9.58 1.39 -16.72
N ILE A 144 9.27 2.58 -16.21
CA ILE A 144 8.69 2.79 -14.87
C ILE A 144 7.36 3.54 -14.97
N MET A 145 6.46 3.27 -14.03
CA MET A 145 5.26 4.08 -13.79
C MET A 145 5.12 4.35 -12.30
N VAL A 146 4.66 5.55 -11.95
CA VAL A 146 4.42 5.97 -10.57
C VAL A 146 2.92 5.92 -10.25
N PHE A 147 2.58 5.41 -9.07
CA PHE A 147 1.23 5.41 -8.52
C PHE A 147 1.22 6.20 -7.22
N PRO A 148 0.60 7.39 -7.20
CA PRO A 148 0.44 8.17 -5.98
C PRO A 148 -0.33 7.41 -4.90
N ARG A 149 0.06 7.62 -3.64
CA ARG A 149 -0.58 7.01 -2.45
C ARG A 149 -2.10 7.11 -2.54
N GLY A 150 -2.77 5.97 -2.33
CA GLY A 150 -4.23 5.87 -2.26
C GLY A 150 -4.96 5.96 -3.60
N LEU A 151 -4.28 6.10 -4.74
CA LEU A 151 -4.93 6.08 -6.05
C LEU A 151 -5.15 4.66 -6.56
N LEU A 152 -6.31 4.46 -7.18
CA LEU A 152 -6.74 3.18 -7.74
C LEU A 152 -5.93 2.87 -8.99
N HIS A 153 -5.34 1.68 -9.05
CA HIS A 153 -4.51 1.27 -10.19
C HIS A 153 -4.51 -0.26 -10.35
N PHE A 154 -4.04 -0.73 -11.51
CA PHE A 154 -4.04 -2.15 -11.88
C PHE A 154 -2.95 -2.45 -12.92
N GLN A 155 -2.68 -3.75 -13.10
CA GLN A 155 -1.72 -4.24 -14.08
C GLN A 155 -2.21 -5.52 -14.74
N VAL A 156 -2.00 -5.64 -16.05
CA VAL A 156 -2.30 -6.86 -16.83
C VAL A 156 -1.11 -7.20 -17.71
N ASN A 157 -0.62 -8.44 -17.63
CA ASN A 157 0.41 -8.88 -18.56
C ASN A 157 -0.18 -9.08 -19.96
N SER A 158 0.24 -8.23 -20.90
CA SER A 158 -0.17 -8.25 -22.32
C SER A 158 0.82 -8.99 -23.22
N GLY A 159 1.91 -9.48 -22.64
CA GLY A 159 2.92 -10.28 -23.32
C GLY A 159 2.58 -11.76 -23.41
N LYS A 160 3.40 -12.48 -24.18
CA LYS A 160 3.32 -13.95 -24.33
C LYS A 160 4.18 -14.72 -23.32
N SER A 161 4.96 -14.01 -22.51
CA SER A 161 5.84 -14.56 -21.47
C SER A 161 5.51 -13.90 -20.14
N THR A 162 5.91 -14.51 -19.04
CA THR A 162 5.83 -13.89 -17.71
C THR A 162 6.48 -12.51 -17.70
N ALA A 163 5.79 -11.53 -17.11
CA ALA A 163 6.33 -10.22 -16.80
C ALA A 163 6.88 -10.22 -15.37
N ILE A 164 8.06 -9.63 -15.18
CA ILE A 164 8.74 -9.53 -13.89
C ILE A 164 8.94 -8.07 -13.57
N ILE A 165 8.51 -7.66 -12.39
CA ILE A 165 8.51 -6.27 -11.96
C ILE A 165 9.06 -6.17 -10.54
N ILE A 166 9.75 -5.08 -10.25
CA ILE A 166 10.02 -4.62 -8.89
C ILE A 166 9.14 -3.40 -8.61
N ALA A 167 8.24 -3.53 -7.65
CA ALA A 167 7.50 -2.42 -7.06
C ALA A 167 8.30 -1.88 -5.88
N SER A 168 8.46 -0.55 -5.78
CA SER A 168 9.13 0.13 -4.68
C SER A 168 8.18 1.14 -4.07
N PHE A 169 8.12 1.20 -2.75
CA PHE A 169 7.10 1.96 -2.03
C PHE A 169 7.71 3.01 -1.12
N SER A 170 7.05 4.16 -0.99
CA SER A 170 7.39 5.23 -0.05
C SER A 170 6.86 4.95 1.38
N GLY A 171 7.11 3.75 1.89
CA GLY A 171 6.72 3.31 3.22
C GLY A 171 7.18 1.88 3.49
N ALA A 172 7.50 1.58 4.75
CA ALA A 172 7.97 0.24 5.14
C ALA A 172 6.87 -0.84 5.10
N GLU A 173 5.61 -0.40 5.22
CA GLU A 173 4.39 -1.20 5.06
C GLU A 173 3.39 -0.40 4.21
N PRO A 174 3.29 -0.66 2.90
CA PRO A 174 2.43 0.14 2.02
C PRO A 174 0.93 -0.11 2.25
N GLY A 175 0.58 -1.26 2.83
CA GLY A 175 -0.77 -1.80 2.88
C GLY A 175 -1.27 -2.21 1.48
N LEU A 176 -2.33 -3.02 1.40
CA LEU A 176 -2.95 -3.40 0.14
C LEU A 176 -4.45 -3.54 0.35
N GLN A 177 -5.24 -2.88 -0.49
CA GLN A 177 -6.69 -3.07 -0.51
C GLN A 177 -7.14 -3.30 -1.95
N LEU A 178 -7.63 -4.51 -2.23
CA LEU A 178 -8.26 -4.86 -3.50
C LEU A 178 -9.71 -4.38 -3.49
N ILE A 179 -10.14 -3.69 -4.53
CA ILE A 179 -11.48 -3.09 -4.58
C ILE A 179 -12.57 -4.17 -4.54
N ASP A 180 -12.38 -5.26 -5.27
CA ASP A 180 -13.35 -6.35 -5.33
C ASP A 180 -13.52 -7.02 -3.97
N TYR A 181 -12.45 -7.16 -3.20
CA TYR A 181 -12.50 -7.75 -1.87
C TYR A 181 -13.13 -6.79 -0.85
N ALA A 182 -12.82 -5.50 -0.96
CA ALA A 182 -13.40 -4.46 -0.11
C ALA A 182 -14.92 -4.31 -0.31
N LEU A 183 -15.43 -4.62 -1.51
CA LEU A 183 -16.86 -4.56 -1.80
C LEU A 183 -17.57 -5.91 -1.59
N PHE A 184 -16.96 -7.02 -2.00
CA PHE A 184 -17.67 -8.30 -2.17
C PHE A 184 -17.12 -9.47 -1.35
N ALA A 185 -15.93 -9.38 -0.74
CA ALA A 185 -15.31 -10.47 0.03
C ALA A 185 -15.41 -10.27 1.56
N ASN A 186 -16.56 -9.78 2.03
CA ASN A 186 -16.78 -9.44 3.44
C ASN A 186 -18.28 -9.51 3.82
N GLU A 187 -18.56 -9.09 5.05
CA GLU A 187 -19.86 -9.06 5.72
C GLU A 187 -20.70 -7.80 5.47
N LEU A 188 -20.30 -6.89 4.59
CA LEU A 188 -21.08 -5.70 4.24
C LEU A 188 -22.48 -6.11 3.75
N PRO A 189 -23.57 -5.63 4.37
CA PRO A 189 -24.92 -6.03 3.99
C PRO A 189 -25.22 -5.79 2.51
N SER A 190 -25.76 -6.80 1.82
CA SER A 190 -26.07 -6.76 0.39
C SER A 190 -26.94 -5.54 0.03
N GLU A 191 -27.95 -5.22 0.84
CA GLU A 191 -28.82 -4.06 0.62
C GLU A 191 -28.07 -2.71 0.67
N LEU A 192 -27.01 -2.60 1.47
CA LEU A 192 -26.18 -1.39 1.51
C LEU A 192 -25.24 -1.32 0.31
N LEU A 193 -24.74 -2.47 -0.13
CA LEU A 193 -23.91 -2.56 -1.32
C LEU A 193 -24.70 -2.24 -2.59
N GLU A 194 -25.93 -2.74 -2.71
CA GLU A 194 -26.89 -2.39 -3.77
C GLU A 194 -27.09 -0.86 -3.84
N LYS A 195 -27.36 -0.21 -2.69
CA LYS A 195 -27.55 1.24 -2.62
C LYS A 195 -26.30 2.05 -2.97
N SER A 196 -25.11 1.56 -2.61
CA SER A 196 -23.86 2.29 -2.79
C SER A 196 -23.17 2.06 -4.15
N THR A 197 -23.47 0.93 -4.81
CA THR A 197 -22.90 0.57 -6.12
C THR A 197 -23.89 0.67 -7.27
N PHE A 198 -25.18 0.79 -6.97
CA PHE A 198 -26.29 0.78 -7.94
C PHE A 198 -26.43 -0.54 -8.72
N LEU A 199 -25.82 -1.62 -8.23
CA LEU A 199 -26.00 -2.97 -8.72
C LEU A 199 -27.30 -3.56 -8.17
N ASP A 200 -27.95 -4.41 -8.97
CA ASP A 200 -29.13 -5.15 -8.51
C ASP A 200 -28.74 -6.30 -7.56
N HIS A 201 -29.73 -6.83 -6.85
CA HIS A 201 -29.53 -7.91 -5.87
C HIS A 201 -28.89 -9.17 -6.49
N VAL A 202 -29.24 -9.51 -7.73
CA VAL A 202 -28.71 -10.71 -8.41
C VAL A 202 -27.23 -10.51 -8.73
N GLN A 203 -26.85 -9.32 -9.19
CA GLN A 203 -25.46 -8.94 -9.44
C GLN A 203 -24.64 -8.97 -8.14
N VAL A 204 -25.13 -8.34 -7.07
CA VAL A 204 -24.43 -8.31 -5.76
C VAL A 204 -24.23 -9.72 -5.20
N LYS A 205 -25.29 -10.53 -5.18
CA LYS A 205 -25.22 -11.92 -4.70
C LYS A 205 -24.25 -12.75 -5.53
N LYS A 206 -24.22 -12.56 -6.85
CA LYS A 206 -23.27 -13.24 -7.74
C LYS A 206 -21.83 -12.84 -7.41
N LEU A 207 -21.53 -11.55 -7.27
CA LEU A 207 -20.17 -11.07 -6.98
C LEU A 207 -19.71 -11.53 -5.59
N LYS A 208 -20.56 -11.45 -4.56
CA LYS A 208 -20.26 -12.03 -3.25
C LYS A 208 -19.99 -13.53 -3.32
N GLY A 209 -20.77 -14.28 -4.10
CA GLY A 209 -20.52 -15.70 -4.34
C GLY A 209 -19.17 -15.98 -5.02
N VAL A 210 -18.72 -15.10 -5.92
CA VAL A 210 -17.40 -15.22 -6.57
C VAL A 210 -16.25 -14.99 -5.58
N PHE A 211 -16.39 -14.00 -4.70
CA PHE A 211 -15.31 -13.58 -3.79
C PHE A 211 -15.41 -14.14 -2.36
N GLY A 212 -16.48 -14.88 -2.04
CA GLY A 212 -16.69 -15.52 -0.74
C GLY A 212 -17.30 -14.62 0.34
N GLY A 213 -17.98 -13.52 -0.02
CA GLY A 213 -18.68 -12.66 0.93
C GLY A 213 -20.02 -13.23 1.42
N SER A 214 -20.46 -12.79 2.60
CA SER A 214 -21.63 -13.36 3.31
C SER A 214 -22.70 -12.36 3.75
N GLY A 215 -22.46 -11.05 3.64
CA GLY A 215 -23.43 -10.00 4.00
C GLY A 215 -24.51 -9.74 2.95
#